data_AF-A0A1Y1WCN7-F1
#
_entry.id   AF-A0A1Y1WCN7-F1
#
_cell.length_a   1.000
_cell.length_b   1.000
_cell.length_c   1.000
_cell.angle_alpha   90.00
_cell.angle_beta   90.00
_cell.angle_gamma   90.00
#
_symmetry.space_group_name_H-M   'P 1'
#
loop_
_entity.id
_entity.type
_entity.pdbx_description
1 polymer ?
#
loop_
_entity_poly.entity_id
_entity_poly.type
_entity_poly.pdbx_seq_one_letter_code
_entity_poly.pdbx_strand_id
1 'polypeptide(L)'
;MSDTQLNVITVRVIKNFEYRTCKNLILKVDLANTTIAELKDLCRQKIQTEAGFKPYRNVELDTLKIYTQAFGHKTQNLIINLEDEGFLRDELATLEFAGIRNETELSFFNMDAYMAYARDPKMAW
;
A
#
# COMPACT_ATOMS: atom_id res chain seq x y z
N MET A 1 12.08 7.05 29.07
CA MET A 1 11.07 6.40 28.22
C MET A 1 11.09 7.20 26.93
N SER A 2 11.51 6.60 25.81
CA SER A 2 11.41 7.29 24.52
C SER A 2 9.94 7.36 24.16
N ASP A 3 9.42 8.57 23.95
CA ASP A 3 8.07 8.74 23.41
C ASP A 3 8.00 8.05 22.04
N THR A 4 7.06 7.11 21.89
CA THR A 4 6.79 6.46 20.61
C THR A 4 6.25 7.51 19.64
N GLN A 5 7.07 7.90 18.66
CA GLN A 5 6.67 8.85 17.62
C GLN A 5 5.80 8.14 16.58
N LEU A 6 4.52 8.51 16.54
CA LEU A 6 3.61 8.06 15.48
C LEU A 6 3.74 8.97 14.25
N ASN A 7 3.74 8.33 13.08
CA ASN A 7 3.82 8.97 11.77
C ASN A 7 2.58 8.62 10.96
N VAL A 8 2.17 9.51 10.06
CA VAL A 8 1.00 9.29 9.20
C VAL A 8 1.47 8.73 7.87
N ILE A 9 0.85 7.65 7.41
CA ILE A 9 1.04 7.11 6.06
C ILE A 9 -0.32 6.92 5.38
N THR A 10 -0.30 6.91 4.05
CA THR A 10 -1.47 6.59 3.24
C THR A 10 -1.27 5.25 2.56
N VAL A 11 -2.20 4.32 2.75
CA VAL A 11 -2.23 3.05 2.02
C VAL A 11 -3.38 3.10 1.01
N ARG A 12 -3.04 3.16 -0.27
CA ARG A 12 -3.96 3.08 -1.41
C ARG A 12 -4.32 1.60 -1.60
N VAL A 13 -5.47 1.19 -1.10
CA VAL A 13 -5.96 -0.19 -1.27
C VAL A 13 -6.53 -0.31 -2.67
N ILE A 14 -5.85 -1.07 -3.54
CA ILE A 14 -6.27 -1.27 -4.92
C ILE A 14 -7.11 -2.53 -4.99
N LYS A 15 -8.37 -2.37 -5.41
CA LYS A 15 -9.30 -3.48 -5.65
C LYS A 15 -9.19 -4.02 -7.06
N ASN A 16 -8.97 -3.14 -8.04
CA ASN A 16 -8.90 -3.52 -9.44
C ASN A 16 -8.04 -2.53 -10.23
N PHE A 17 -7.10 -3.05 -11.01
CA PHE A 17 -6.19 -2.26 -11.82
C PHE A 17 -6.84 -1.67 -13.07
N GLU A 18 -7.58 -2.49 -13.84
CA GLU A 18 -8.21 -2.13 -15.11
C GLU A 18 -9.26 -1.02 -14.96
N TYR A 19 -10.08 -1.10 -13.92
CA TYR A 19 -11.08 -0.09 -13.56
C TYR A 19 -10.55 0.98 -12.61
N ARG A 20 -9.24 0.95 -12.29
CA ARG A 20 -8.57 1.91 -11.40
C ARG A 20 -9.27 2.12 -10.06
N THR A 21 -9.89 1.06 -9.53
CA THR A 21 -10.66 1.14 -8.30
C THR A 21 -9.73 1.04 -7.10
N CYS A 22 -9.55 2.15 -6.39
CA CYS A 22 -8.78 2.20 -5.15
C CYS A 22 -9.44 3.08 -4.08
N LYS A 23 -9.07 2.85 -2.82
CA LYS A 23 -9.50 3.66 -1.67
C LYS A 23 -8.34 3.85 -0.70
N ASN A 24 -8.18 5.08 -0.22
CA ASN A 24 -7.15 5.42 0.75
C ASN A 24 -7.55 4.98 2.16
N LEU A 25 -6.63 4.28 2.82
CA LEU A 25 -6.63 3.97 4.24
C LEU A 25 -5.52 4.80 4.90
N ILE A 26 -5.89 5.70 5.81
CA ILE A 26 -4.92 6.55 6.50
C ILE A 26 -4.56 5.90 7.83
N LEU A 27 -3.27 5.68 8.08
CA LEU A 27 -2.78 4.99 9.27
C LEU A 27 -1.79 5.84 10.05
N LYS A 28 -1.82 5.71 11.37
CA LYS A 28 -0.77 6.17 12.27
C LYS A 28 0.07 4.97 12.67
N VAL A 29 1.38 5.01 12.40
CA VAL A 29 2.30 3.89 12.60
C VAL A 29 3.56 4.35 13.32
N ASP A 30 4.17 3.44 14.07
CA ASP A 30 5.53 3.59 14.57
C ASP A 30 6.48 3.07 13.49
N LEU A 31 7.22 3.95 12.82
CA LEU A 31 8.08 3.57 11.70
C LEU A 31 9.27 2.71 12.16
N ALA A 32 9.77 2.94 13.37
CA ALA A 32 10.97 2.29 13.88
C ALA A 32 10.69 0.86 14.34
N ASN A 33 9.47 0.58 14.79
CA ASN A 33 9.13 -0.71 15.41
C ASN A 33 8.11 -1.55 14.65
N THR A 34 7.24 -0.95 13.82
CA THR A 34 6.26 -1.71 13.03
C THR A 34 6.96 -2.40 11.87
N THR A 35 6.70 -3.68 11.66
CA THR A 35 7.22 -4.45 10.53
C THR A 35 6.30 -4.38 9.31
N ILE A 36 6.82 -4.77 8.13
CA ILE A 36 6.01 -4.88 6.91
C ILE A 36 4.86 -5.88 7.09
N ALA A 37 5.10 -7.03 7.74
CA ALA A 37 4.05 -8.01 8.03
C ALA A 37 2.93 -7.41 8.89
N GLU A 38 3.29 -6.74 9.99
CA GLU A 38 2.33 -6.11 10.91
C GLU A 38 1.54 -5.00 10.22
N LEU A 39 2.16 -4.23 9.32
CA LEU A 39 1.47 -3.23 8.53
C LEU A 39 0.43 -3.87 7.59
N LYS A 40 0.75 -4.99 6.92
CA LYS A 40 -0.21 -5.72 6.08
C LYS A 40 -1.39 -6.22 6.91
N ASP A 41 -1.13 -6.79 8.07
CA ASP A 41 -2.17 -7.30 8.96
C ASP A 41 -3.07 -6.19 9.51
N LEU A 42 -2.47 -5.07 9.93
CA LEU A 42 -3.21 -3.87 10.32
C LEU A 42 -4.12 -3.38 9.18
N CYS A 43 -3.59 -3.31 7.94
CA CYS A 43 -4.40 -2.93 6.78
C CYS A 43 -5.59 -3.87 6.57
N ARG A 44 -5.35 -5.19 6.58
CA ARG A 44 -6.41 -6.20 6.41
C ARG A 44 -7.47 -6.07 7.51
N GLN A 45 -7.05 -5.93 8.77
CA GLN A 45 -7.97 -5.73 9.90
C GLN A 45 -8.84 -4.48 9.71
N LYS A 46 -8.23 -3.35 9.35
CA LYS A 46 -8.97 -2.10 9.09
C LYS A 46 -9.96 -2.22 7.94
N ILE A 47 -9.57 -2.87 6.84
CA ILE A 47 -10.45 -3.13 5.69
C ILE A 47 -11.66 -3.99 6.09
N GLN A 48 -11.47 -5.00 6.94
CA GLN A 48 -12.57 -5.85 7.41
C GLN A 48 -13.54 -5.12 8.35
N THR A 49 -13.04 -4.19 9.16
CA THR A 49 -13.82 -3.53 10.22
C THR A 49 -14.49 -2.24 9.77
N GLU A 50 -13.83 -1.43 8.94
CA GLU A 50 -14.33 -0.10 8.56
C GLU A 50 -15.47 -0.19 7.53
N ALA A 51 -16.56 0.56 7.75
CA ALA A 51 -17.74 0.55 6.89
C ALA A 51 -17.41 0.98 5.45
N GLY A 52 -16.52 1.96 5.29
CA GLY A 52 -16.10 2.48 3.99
C GLY A 52 -15.34 1.48 3.12
N PHE A 53 -14.87 0.37 3.71
CA PHE A 53 -14.13 -0.69 3.02
C PHE A 53 -14.97 -1.94 2.75
N LYS A 54 -16.29 -1.91 3.01
CA LYS A 54 -17.21 -3.03 2.69
C LYS A 54 -17.00 -3.61 1.27
N PRO A 55 -16.80 -2.81 0.19
CA PRO A 55 -16.55 -3.36 -1.15
C PRO A 55 -15.19 -4.05 -1.35
N TYR A 56 -14.27 -3.93 -0.40
CA TYR A 56 -12.88 -4.40 -0.48
C TYR A 56 -12.63 -5.65 0.37
N ARG A 57 -13.59 -6.09 1.19
CA ARG A 57 -13.40 -7.19 2.16
C ARG A 57 -13.12 -8.55 1.54
N ASN A 58 -13.52 -8.75 0.29
CA ASN A 58 -13.31 -9.98 -0.46
C ASN A 58 -12.11 -9.88 -1.43
N VAL A 59 -11.31 -8.82 -1.32
CA VAL A 59 -10.10 -8.65 -2.12
C VAL A 59 -8.95 -9.31 -1.36
N GLU A 60 -8.27 -10.26 -1.99
CA GLU A 60 -7.02 -10.79 -1.46
C GLU A 60 -5.95 -9.69 -1.58
N LEU A 61 -5.21 -9.45 -0.50
CA LEU A 61 -4.20 -8.39 -0.45
C LEU A 61 -2.95 -8.95 0.18
N ASP A 62 -1.86 -8.97 -0.57
CA ASP A 62 -0.61 -9.64 -0.21
C ASP A 62 0.64 -8.78 -0.47
N THR A 63 0.54 -7.76 -1.32
CA THR A 63 1.70 -7.03 -1.82
C THR A 63 1.62 -5.54 -1.52
N LEU A 64 2.64 -5.03 -0.83
CA LEU A 64 2.85 -3.60 -0.63
C LEU A 64 3.93 -3.09 -1.59
N LYS A 65 3.67 -1.91 -2.17
CA LYS A 65 4.61 -1.19 -3.02
C LYS A 65 4.59 0.29 -2.71
N ILE A 66 5.75 0.93 -2.61
CA ILE A 66 5.83 2.40 -2.51
C ILE A 66 5.28 2.99 -3.81
N TYR A 67 4.28 3.86 -3.67
CA TYR A 67 3.68 4.57 -4.81
C TYR A 67 4.35 5.93 -5.02
N THR A 68 4.44 6.71 -3.94
CA THR A 68 5.15 7.98 -3.91
C THR A 68 5.78 8.17 -2.53
N GLN A 69 6.94 8.82 -2.51
CA GLN A 69 7.51 9.41 -1.30
C GLN A 69 7.24 10.91 -1.31
N ALA A 70 7.17 11.53 -0.12
CA ALA A 70 7.12 12.99 -0.01
C ALA A 70 8.29 13.60 -0.82
N PHE A 71 7.99 14.60 -1.65
CA PHE A 71 8.92 15.26 -2.58
C PHE A 71 9.44 14.42 -3.76
N GLY A 72 8.90 13.23 -4.01
CA GLY A 72 9.20 12.41 -5.19
C GLY A 72 8.49 12.88 -6.48
N HIS A 73 8.99 12.45 -7.64
CA HIS A 73 8.35 12.71 -8.93
C HIS A 73 6.96 12.07 -9.00
N LYS A 74 5.96 12.83 -9.46
CA LYS A 74 4.59 12.33 -9.66
C LYS A 74 4.58 11.30 -10.79
N THR A 75 4.07 10.10 -10.51
CA THR A 75 3.89 9.08 -11.55
C THR A 75 2.79 9.50 -12.52
N GLN A 76 2.92 9.17 -13.82
CA GLN A 76 1.88 9.42 -14.82
C GLN A 76 0.74 8.38 -14.76
N ASN A 77 0.95 7.24 -14.08
CA ASN A 77 -0.04 6.16 -14.01
C ASN A 77 -0.91 6.30 -12.75
N LEU A 78 -2.19 6.60 -12.96
CA LEU A 78 -3.13 6.89 -11.88
C LEU A 78 -3.39 5.71 -10.93
N ILE A 79 -3.12 4.47 -11.33
CA ILE A 79 -3.38 3.31 -10.47
C ILE A 79 -2.11 2.77 -9.80
N ILE A 80 -1.06 2.42 -10.56
CA ILE A 80 0.21 1.93 -10.00
C ILE A 80 1.40 2.18 -10.94
N ASN A 81 2.60 2.39 -10.41
CA ASN A 81 3.83 2.38 -11.20
C ASN A 81 4.20 0.93 -11.58
N LEU A 82 4.55 0.67 -12.85
CA LEU A 82 4.90 -0.67 -13.36
C LEU A 82 6.39 -1.01 -13.27
N GLU A 83 7.26 -0.06 -12.92
CA GLU A 83 8.69 -0.31 -12.68
C GLU A 83 8.91 -1.37 -11.58
N ASP A 84 10.00 -2.15 -11.62
CA ASP A 84 10.29 -3.19 -10.60
C ASP A 84 10.84 -2.63 -9.27
N GLU A 85 10.59 -1.35 -9.00
CA GLU A 85 11.09 -0.65 -7.82
C GLU A 85 10.01 -0.49 -6.75
N GLY A 86 10.44 -0.36 -5.48
CA GLY A 86 9.55 -0.01 -4.36
C GLY A 86 8.72 -1.15 -3.79
N PHE A 87 8.89 -2.40 -4.23
CA PHE A 87 8.25 -3.56 -3.62
C PHE A 87 8.79 -3.82 -2.20
N LEU A 88 7.89 -3.94 -1.22
CA LEU A 88 8.25 -4.20 0.17
C LEU A 88 8.20 -5.72 0.42
N ARG A 89 9.32 -6.39 0.12
CA ARG A 89 9.44 -7.87 0.11
C ARG A 89 9.90 -8.48 1.43
N ASP A 90 10.64 -7.72 2.24
CA ASP A 90 11.12 -8.20 3.54
C ASP A 90 10.04 -7.97 4.61
N GLU A 91 9.34 -9.04 4.97
CA GLU A 91 8.25 -9.02 5.95
C GLU A 91 8.72 -8.64 7.37
N LEU A 92 10.00 -8.88 7.70
CA LEU A 92 10.60 -8.63 9.01
C LEU A 92 11.23 -7.25 9.11
N ALA A 93 11.47 -6.58 7.98
CA ALA A 93 11.96 -5.22 7.96
C ALA A 93 10.98 -4.28 8.67
N THR A 94 11.51 -3.37 9.48
CA THR A 94 10.74 -2.25 10.03
C THR A 94 10.37 -1.28 8.91
N LEU A 95 9.31 -0.50 9.08
CA LEU A 95 8.86 0.44 8.05
C LEU A 95 9.97 1.44 7.70
N GLU A 96 10.70 1.94 8.70
CA GLU A 96 11.83 2.85 8.51
C GLU A 96 12.96 2.18 7.71
N PHE A 97 13.34 0.95 8.05
CA PHE A 97 14.38 0.21 7.33
C PHE A 97 13.97 -0.07 5.87
N ALA A 98 12.68 -0.32 5.64
CA ALA A 98 12.10 -0.47 4.32
C ALA A 98 11.97 0.86 3.54
N GLY A 99 12.44 1.99 4.10
CA GLY A 99 12.46 3.29 3.46
C GLY A 99 11.13 4.06 3.53
N ILE A 100 10.17 3.60 4.34
CA ILE A 100 8.91 4.31 4.58
C ILE A 100 9.17 5.45 5.56
N ARG A 101 8.66 6.63 5.21
CA ARG A 101 8.77 7.87 5.99
C ARG A 101 7.38 8.44 6.29
N ASN A 102 7.30 9.43 7.16
CA ASN A 102 6.08 10.21 7.34
C ASN A 102 5.57 10.71 5.97
N GLU A 103 4.26 10.63 5.77
CA GLU A 103 3.55 11.00 4.53
C GLU A 103 3.85 10.13 3.30
N THR A 104 4.50 8.97 3.46
CA THR A 104 4.65 8.01 2.36
C THR A 104 3.30 7.48 1.91
N GLU A 105 3.11 7.37 0.58
CA GLU A 105 1.98 6.67 0.00
C GLU A 105 2.41 5.29 -0.49
N LEU A 106 1.67 4.27 -0.05
CA LEU A 106 1.86 2.87 -0.44
C LEU A 106 0.67 2.42 -1.27
N SER A 107 0.86 1.46 -2.16
CA SER A 107 -0.21 0.66 -2.77
C SER A 107 -0.26 -0.70 -2.12
N PHE A 108 -1.46 -1.16 -1.73
CA PHE A 108 -1.70 -2.52 -1.23
C PHE A 108 -2.66 -3.24 -2.17
N PHE A 109 -2.22 -4.39 -2.69
CA PHE A 109 -2.90 -5.09 -3.78
C PHE A 109 -2.61 -6.60 -3.78
N ASN A 110 -3.25 -7.33 -4.69
CA ASN A 110 -2.97 -8.73 -5.00
C ASN A 110 -1.89 -8.84 -6.09
N MET A 111 -0.82 -9.59 -5.82
CA MET A 111 0.30 -9.74 -6.76
C MET A 111 -0.14 -10.33 -8.10
N ASP A 112 -0.97 -11.36 -8.09
CA ASP A 112 -1.38 -12.06 -9.31
C ASP A 112 -2.19 -11.14 -10.24
N ALA A 113 -3.10 -10.34 -9.66
CA ALA A 113 -3.84 -9.32 -10.39
C ALA A 113 -2.91 -8.23 -10.96
N TYR A 114 -1.88 -7.83 -10.21
CA TYR A 114 -0.85 -6.91 -10.70
C TYR A 114 -0.07 -7.51 -11.87
N MET A 115 0.38 -8.77 -11.77
CA MET A 115 1.13 -9.45 -12.84
C MET A 115 0.27 -9.69 -14.09
N ALA A 116 -1.03 -9.95 -13.93
CA ALA A 116 -1.97 -10.00 -15.05
C ALA A 116 -2.07 -8.65 -15.75
N TYR A 117 -2.29 -7.57 -14.98
CA TYR A 117 -2.36 -6.21 -15.51
C TYR A 117 -1.05 -5.73 -16.15
N ALA A 118 0.10 -6.02 -15.54
CA ALA A 118 1.41 -5.60 -16.04
C ALA A 118 1.77 -6.23 -17.39
N ARG A 119 1.24 -7.44 -17.68
CA ARG A 119 1.43 -8.11 -18.97
C ARG A 119 0.61 -7.49 -20.11
N ASP A 120 -0.55 -6.91 -19.79
CA ASP A 120 -1.45 -6.30 -20.77
C ASP A 120 -2.18 -5.09 -20.13
N PRO A 121 -1.49 -3.94 -19.97
CA PRO A 121 -2.02 -2.81 -19.24
C PRO A 121 -3.11 -2.11 -20.06
N LYS A 122 -4.34 -2.55 -19.88
CA LYS A 122 -5.54 -1.99 -20.52
C LYS A 122 -6.43 -1.32 -19.49
N MET A 123 -7.05 -0.22 -19.91
CA MET A 123 -8.07 0.44 -19.11
C MET A 123 -9.44 -0.03 -19.55
N ALA A 124 -10.24 -0.46 -18.58
CA ALA A 124 -11.66 -0.73 -18.76
C ALA A 124 -12.46 0.49 -18.27
N TRP A 125 -13.53 0.83 -18.98
CA TRP A 125 -14.42 1.96 -18.70
C TRP A 125 -15.79 1.47 -18.24
#